data_AF-A0A940R9J8-F1
#
_entry.id   AF-A0A940R9J8-F1
#
_cell.length_a   1.000
_cell.length_b   1.000
_cell.length_c   1.000
_cell.angle_alpha   90.00
_cell.angle_beta   90.00
_cell.angle_gamma   90.00
#
_symmetry.space_group_name_H-M   'P 1'
#
loop_
_entity.id
_entity.type
_entity.pdbx_description
1 polymer ?
#
loop_
_entity_poly.entity_id
_entity_poly.type
_entity_poly.pdbx_seq_one_letter_code
_entity_poly.pdbx_strand_id
1 'polypeptide(L)' 'MKIRADIKKLKRPDRATFLQRFFKTAPGEYAHGDVFYGLSVPESRTIAKAHKDLKLPEIKVLLASKVHEERLSA' A
#
# COMPACT_ATOMS: atom_id res chain seq x y z
N MET A 1 -7.13 8.87 -8.88
CA MET A 1 -5.68 8.69 -9.15
C MET A 1 -5.45 7.27 -9.67
N LYS A 2 -4.84 7.12 -10.85
CA LYS A 2 -4.79 5.84 -11.59
C LYS A 2 -4.05 4.73 -10.83
N ILE A 3 -2.91 5.05 -10.21
CA ILE A 3 -2.12 4.09 -9.42
C ILE A 3 -2.93 3.45 -8.28
N ARG A 4 -3.76 4.22 -7.54
CA ARG A 4 -4.64 3.66 -6.50
C ARG A 4 -5.64 2.65 -7.06
N ALA A 5 -6.17 2.89 -8.27
CA ALA A 5 -7.09 1.94 -8.91
C ALA A 5 -6.35 0.64 -9.27
N ASP A 6 -5.12 0.74 -9.77
CA ASP A 6 -4.31 -0.43 -10.13
C ASP A 6 -3.88 -1.24 -8.90
N ILE A 7 -3.51 -0.57 -7.79
CA ILE A 7 -3.26 -1.24 -6.50
C ILE A 7 -4.51 -1.99 -6.04
N LYS A 8 -5.69 -1.33 -6.09
CA LYS A 8 -6.94 -1.94 -5.61
C LYS A 8 -7.36 -3.18 -6.41
N LYS A 9 -6.98 -3.30 -7.69
CA LYS A 9 -7.26 -4.48 -8.53
C LYS A 9 -6.49 -5.73 -8.05
N LEU A 10 -5.35 -5.55 -7.40
CA LEU A 10 -4.50 -6.67 -6.92
C LEU A 10 -4.75 -7.04 -5.46
N LYS A 11 -5.81 -6.53 -4.83
CA LYS A 11 -6.15 -6.87 -3.44
C LYS A 11 -6.25 -8.38 -3.22
N ARG A 12 -5.70 -8.82 -2.09
CA ARG A 12 -5.75 -10.20 -1.58
C ARG A 12 -6.15 -10.14 -0.09
N PRO A 13 -7.45 -10.19 0.22
CA PRO A 13 -7.96 -10.00 1.59
C PRO A 13 -7.43 -11.00 2.63
N ASP A 14 -7.21 -12.24 2.19
CA ASP A 14 -6.58 -13.32 2.95
C ASP A 14 -5.16 -12.92 3.39
N ARG A 15 -4.34 -12.46 2.45
CA ARG A 15 -2.98 -12.00 2.73
C ARG A 15 -2.97 -10.69 3.50
N ALA A 16 -3.89 -9.78 3.22
CA ALA A 16 -4.04 -8.53 3.97
C ALA A 16 -4.29 -8.80 5.46
N THR A 17 -5.12 -9.79 5.79
CA THR A 17 -5.39 -10.20 7.17
C THR A 17 -4.13 -10.77 7.84
N PHE A 18 -3.39 -11.63 7.13
CA PHE A 18 -2.12 -12.15 7.63
C PHE A 18 -1.09 -11.03 7.88
N LEU A 19 -0.92 -10.10 6.94
CA LEU A 19 0.04 -9.00 7.07
C LEU A 19 -0.33 -8.07 8.22
N GLN A 20 -1.61 -7.73 8.40
CA GLN A 20 -2.06 -6.91 9.54
C GLN A 20 -1.73 -7.53 10.90
N ARG A 21 -1.80 -8.87 11.01
CA ARG A 21 -1.39 -9.61 12.22
C ARG A 21 0.12 -9.66 12.37
N PHE A 22 0.83 -9.96 11.30
CA PHE A 22 2.30 -10.05 11.28
C PHE A 22 2.96 -8.71 11.67
N PHE A 23 2.47 -7.59 11.10
CA PHE A 23 2.97 -6.25 11.38
C PHE A 23 2.41 -5.63 12.65
N LYS A 24 1.49 -6.31 13.37
CA LYS A 24 0.93 -5.85 14.63
C LYS A 24 0.31 -4.45 14.52
N THR A 25 -0.81 -4.38 13.81
CA THR A 25 -1.49 -3.12 13.45
C THR A 25 -2.48 -2.61 14.51
N ALA A 26 -2.62 -3.33 15.62
CA ALA A 26 -3.57 -2.99 16.68
C ALA A 26 -3.11 -1.77 17.52
N PRO A 27 -4.04 -1.10 18.22
CA PRO A 27 -3.87 -0.62 19.59
C PRO A 27 -2.48 -0.44 20.21
N GLY A 28 -1.66 0.56 19.85
CA GLY A 28 -0.36 0.74 20.53
C GLY A 28 0.71 -0.32 20.21
N GLU A 29 0.53 -1.08 19.14
CA GLU A 29 1.54 -1.99 18.61
C GLU A 29 2.40 -1.33 17.50
N TYR A 30 3.33 -2.11 16.92
CA TYR A 30 4.39 -1.63 16.03
C TYR A 30 3.89 -0.81 14.83
N ALA A 31 2.95 -1.35 14.06
CA ALA A 31 2.40 -0.68 12.87
C ALA A 31 0.98 -0.17 13.14
N HIS A 32 0.75 0.37 14.34
CA HIS A 32 -0.58 0.83 14.76
C HIS A 32 -1.27 1.69 13.67
N GLY A 33 -2.44 1.25 13.22
CA GLY A 33 -3.27 1.97 12.25
C GLY A 33 -2.92 1.77 10.78
N ASP A 34 -1.92 0.94 10.46
CA ASP A 34 -1.64 0.55 9.08
C ASP A 34 -2.71 -0.38 8.51
N VAL A 35 -3.03 -0.15 7.23
CA VAL A 35 -3.94 -0.98 6.44
C VAL A 35 -3.15 -1.68 5.35
N PHE A 36 -3.44 -2.96 5.12
CA PHE A 36 -2.82 -3.73 4.05
C PHE A 36 -3.87 -4.15 3.01
N TYR A 37 -3.46 -4.16 1.75
CA TYR A 37 -4.25 -4.72 0.65
C TYR A 37 -3.77 -6.11 0.23
N GLY A 38 -2.64 -6.57 0.75
CA GLY A 38 -2.16 -7.93 0.55
C GLY A 38 -1.32 -8.11 -0.71
N LEU A 39 -0.77 -7.04 -1.28
CA LEU A 39 0.14 -7.18 -2.41
C LEU A 39 1.52 -7.60 -1.90
N SER A 40 2.24 -8.32 -2.74
CA SER A 40 3.67 -8.55 -2.57
C SER A 40 4.49 -7.30 -2.88
N VAL A 41 5.72 -7.28 -2.38
CA VAL A 41 6.70 -6.24 -2.74
C VAL A 41 6.96 -6.22 -4.26
N PRO A 42 7.15 -7.36 -4.97
CA PRO A 42 7.26 -7.38 -6.42
C PRO A 42 6.04 -6.78 -7.16
N GLU A 43 4.82 -7.07 -6.72
CA GLU A 43 3.60 -6.47 -7.31
C GLU A 43 3.57 -4.95 -7.09
N SER A 44 3.88 -4.50 -5.87
CA SER A 44 3.94 -3.06 -5.52
C SER A 44 5.00 -2.30 -6.33
N ARG A 45 6.17 -2.93 -6.55
CA ARG A 45 7.26 -2.37 -7.37
C ARG A 45 6.89 -2.32 -8.86
N THR A 46 6.17 -3.33 -9.35
CA THR A 46 5.66 -3.33 -10.73
C THR A 46 4.71 -2.16 -10.96
N ILE A 47 3.81 -1.91 -10.02
CA ILE A 47 2.90 -0.75 -10.07
C ILE A 47 3.68 0.56 -10.03
N ALA A 48 4.62 0.73 -9.07
CA ALA A 48 5.41 1.96 -8.98
C ALA A 48 6.14 2.27 -10.30
N LYS A 49 6.74 1.25 -10.92
CA LYS A 49 7.42 1.38 -12.23
C LYS A 49 6.47 1.82 -13.35
N ALA A 50 5.24 1.31 -13.36
CA ALA A 50 4.22 1.69 -14.36
C ALA A 50 3.71 3.14 -14.20
N HIS A 51 3.92 3.74 -13.03
CA HIS A 51 3.51 5.11 -12.69
C HIS A 51 4.73 6.01 -12.36
N LYS A 52 5.90 5.73 -12.93
CA LYS A 52 7.17 6.46 -12.66
C LYS A 52 7.11 7.98 -12.90
N ASP A 53 6.17 8.44 -13.73
CA ASP A 53 6.01 9.85 -14.11
C ASP A 53 5.01 10.60 -13.20
N LEU A 54 4.73 10.04 -12.02
CA LEU A 54 3.87 10.64 -11.00
C LEU A 54 4.35 12.03 -10.58
N LYS A 55 3.43 12.99 -10.51
CA LYS A 55 3.75 14.34 -10.06
C LYS A 55 3.92 14.38 -8.55
N LEU A 56 4.80 15.27 -8.05
CA LEU A 56 5.04 15.43 -6.61
C LEU A 56 3.77 15.60 -5.75
N PRO A 57 2.72 16.33 -6.15
CA PRO A 57 1.48 16.40 -5.38
C PRO A 57 0.78 15.05 -5.23
N GLU A 58 0.84 14.20 -6.24
CA GLU A 58 0.26 12.86 -6.23
C GLU A 58 1.07 11.91 -5.32
N ILE A 59 2.40 12.01 -5.36
CA ILE A 59 3.30 11.26 -4.47
C ILE A 59 3.00 11.61 -3.00
N LYS A 60 2.85 12.91 -2.68
CA LYS A 60 2.46 13.35 -1.32
C LYS A 60 1.15 12.73 -0.85
N VAL A 61 0.16 12.61 -1.73
CA VAL A 61 -1.12 11.98 -1.43
C VAL A 61 -0.97 10.48 -1.13
N LEU A 62 -0.05 9.78 -1.82
CA LEU A 62 0.24 8.37 -1.57
C LEU A 62 0.99 8.17 -0.25
N LEU A 63 2.02 8.97 0.02
CA LEU A 63 2.81 8.89 1.26
C LEU A 63 1.98 9.18 2.52
N ALA A 64 0.93 9.99 2.41
CA ALA A 64 -0.01 10.26 3.50
C ALA A 64 -1.09 9.16 3.69
N SER A 65 -1.07 8.10 2.87
CA SER A 65 -2.07 7.03 2.95
C SER A 65 -1.87 6.16 4.18
N LYS A 66 -2.98 5.70 4.78
CA LYS A 66 -2.96 4.63 5.79
C LYS A 66 -2.65 3.26 5.19
N VAL A 67 -2.74 3.13 3.86
CA VAL A 67 -2.51 1.86 3.16
C VAL A 67 -1.03 1.70 2.88
N HIS A 68 -0.46 0.60 3.36
CA HIS A 68 0.95 0.27 3.20
C HIS A 68 1.38 0.23 1.73
N GLU A 69 0.64 -0.48 0.86
CA GLU A 69 0.95 -0.63 -0.56
C GLU A 69 0.86 0.70 -1.33
N GLU A 70 0.00 1.63 -0.89
CA GLU A 70 -0.05 2.96 -1.50
C GLU A 70 1.20 3.77 -1.18
N ARG A 71 1.70 3.71 0.07
CA ARG A 71 2.96 4.37 0.45
C ARG A 71 4.17 3.71 -0.19
N LEU A 72 4.18 2.38 -0.27
CA LEU A 72 5.27 1.61 -0.87
C LEU A 72 5.40 1.85 -2.38
N SER A 73 4.30 2.18 -3.06
CA SER A 73 4.28 2.47 -4.50
C SER A 73 4.33 3.96 -4.85
N ALA A 74 4.50 4.85 -3.86
CA ALA A 74 4.66 6.29 -4.04
C ALA A 74 6.02 6.64 -4.65
#